data_AF-A0A6V7L3T6-F1
#
_entry.id   AF-A0A6V7L3T6-F1
#
_cell.length_a   1.000
_cell.length_b   1.000
_cell.length_c   1.000
_cell.angle_alpha   90.00
_cell.angle_beta   90.00
_cell.angle_gamma   90.00
#
_symmetry.space_group_name_H-M   'P 1'
#
loop_
_entity.id
_entity.type
_entity.pdbx_description
1 polymer ?
#
loop_
_entity_poly.entity_id
_entity_poly.type
_entity_poly.pdbx_seq_one_letter_code
_entity_poly.pdbx_strand_id
1 'polypeptide(L)'
;LAESFTFNENVKPVTLPQPGYLPYHALVRFAGWGSTALKRDPGGTLFWIRMVILDDDYCVKRDGIWKRETEFCAMDIDGPSCAVW
;
A
#
# COMPACT_ATOMS: atom_id res chain seq x y z
N LEU A 1 -10.35 -12.07 -17.04
CA LEU A 1 -9.24 -12.57 -17.89
C LEU A 1 -9.84 -13.42 -18.98
N ALA A 2 -9.44 -13.21 -20.23
CA ALA A 2 -9.92 -14.01 -21.36
C ALA A 2 -9.19 -15.37 -21.48
N GLU A 3 -7.96 -15.46 -20.94
CA GLU A 3 -7.14 -16.69 -20.94
C GLU A 3 -6.36 -16.82 -19.63
N SER A 4 -5.98 -18.05 -19.26
CA SER A 4 -5.16 -18.34 -18.08
C SER A 4 -3.70 -17.94 -18.31
N PHE A 5 -3.05 -17.42 -17.29
CA PHE A 5 -1.61 -17.13 -17.31
C PHE A 5 -0.81 -18.30 -16.69
N THR A 6 0.40 -18.51 -17.20
CA THR A 6 1.32 -19.53 -16.66
C THR A 6 2.20 -18.92 -15.58
N PHE A 7 2.17 -19.50 -14.38
CA PHE A 7 3.08 -19.12 -13.30
C PHE A 7 4.53 -19.41 -13.67
N ASN A 8 5.43 -18.50 -13.31
CA ASN A 8 6.87 -18.63 -13.52
C ASN A 8 7.63 -17.81 -12.47
N GLU A 9 8.93 -17.58 -12.68
CA GLU A 9 9.76 -16.80 -11.75
C GLU A 9 9.26 -15.36 -11.56
N ASN A 10 8.67 -14.77 -12.59
CA ASN A 10 8.19 -13.38 -12.64
C ASN A 10 6.68 -13.23 -12.44
N VAL A 11 5.91 -14.32 -12.53
CA VAL A 11 4.44 -14.32 -12.40
C VAL A 11 4.03 -15.30 -11.31
N LYS A 12 3.68 -14.78 -10.14
CA LYS A 12 3.29 -15.58 -8.96
C LYS A 12 2.13 -14.90 -8.21
N PRO A 13 1.24 -15.67 -7.56
CA PRO A 13 0.18 -15.10 -6.73
C PRO A 13 0.75 -14.56 -5.42
N VAL A 14 0.02 -13.62 -4.81
CA VAL A 14 0.31 -13.14 -3.45
C VAL A 14 -0.46 -13.98 -2.42
N THR A 15 0.15 -14.23 -1.26
CA THR A 15 -0.52 -14.89 -0.14
C THR A 15 -1.55 -13.95 0.49
N LEU A 16 -2.76 -14.44 0.70
CA LEU A 16 -3.82 -13.67 1.36
C LEU A 16 -3.70 -13.76 2.89
N PRO A 17 -3.98 -12.66 3.62
CA PRO A 17 -4.02 -12.68 5.07
C PRO A 17 -5.25 -13.44 5.60
N GLN A 18 -5.22 -13.80 6.87
CA GLN A 18 -6.41 -14.28 7.56
C GLN A 18 -7.39 -13.11 7.80
N PRO A 19 -8.71 -13.35 7.80
CA PRO A 19 -9.70 -12.33 8.11
C PRO A 19 -9.42 -11.64 9.46
N GLY A 20 -9.53 -10.32 9.50
CA GLY A 20 -9.31 -9.50 10.70
C GLY A 20 -7.85 -9.31 11.10
N TYR A 21 -6.88 -9.91 10.39
CA TYR A 21 -5.47 -9.68 10.64
C TYR A 21 -4.95 -8.49 9.83
N LEU A 22 -4.44 -7.48 10.53
CA LEU A 22 -3.66 -6.40 9.96
C LEU A 22 -2.33 -6.28 10.72
N PRO A 23 -1.17 -6.28 10.03
CA PRO A 23 0.11 -6.23 10.70
C PRO A 23 0.49 -4.78 11.06
N TYR A 24 -0.16 -4.22 12.09
CA TYR A 24 0.14 -2.87 12.60
C TYR A 24 1.64 -2.72 12.92
N HIS A 25 2.17 -1.53 12.62
CA HIS A 25 3.60 -1.18 12.75
C HIS A 25 4.56 -2.02 11.89
N ALA A 26 4.07 -2.92 11.05
CA ALA A 26 4.93 -3.65 10.13
C ALA A 26 5.35 -2.79 8.94
N LEU A 27 6.57 -3.00 8.48
CA LEU A 27 7.05 -2.47 7.22
C LEU A 27 6.42 -3.25 6.06
N VAL A 28 5.70 -2.53 5.20
CA VAL A 28 5.07 -3.05 3.99
C VAL A 28 5.66 -2.36 2.76
N ARG A 29 5.44 -2.97 1.59
CA ARG A 29 5.85 -2.39 0.30
C ARG A 29 4.63 -2.05 -0.51
N PHE A 30 4.61 -0.83 -1.04
CA PHE A 30 3.67 -0.41 -2.06
C PHE A 30 4.41 -0.31 -3.39
N ALA A 31 3.87 -0.90 -4.46
CA ALA A 31 4.52 -0.94 -5.76
C ALA A 31 3.53 -0.59 -6.87
N GLY A 32 4.00 0.11 -7.89
CA GLY A 32 3.20 0.46 -9.04
C GLY A 32 3.92 1.37 -10.03
N TRP A 33 3.25 1.63 -11.14
CA TRP A 33 3.67 2.62 -12.15
C TRP A 33 2.97 3.96 -11.98
N GLY A 34 2.20 4.15 -10.90
CA GLY A 34 1.50 5.41 -10.62
C GLY A 34 2.41 6.45 -9.99
N SER A 35 2.04 7.74 -10.14
CA SER A 35 2.69 8.83 -9.42
C SER A 35 2.01 9.03 -8.07
N THR A 36 2.70 8.70 -6.97
CA THR A 36 2.24 9.01 -5.59
C THR A 36 2.64 10.41 -5.14
N ALA A 37 3.63 11.03 -5.79
CA ALA A 37 3.99 12.42 -5.60
C ALA A 37 3.24 13.32 -6.62
N LEU A 38 2.92 14.55 -6.22
CA LEU A 38 2.41 15.57 -7.14
C LEU A 38 3.47 15.82 -8.24
N LYS A 39 3.20 15.34 -9.46
CA LYS A 39 3.93 15.66 -10.69
C LYS A 39 5.32 15.02 -10.88
N ARG A 40 5.41 13.70 -10.93
CA ARG A 40 6.52 13.04 -11.64
C ARG A 40 5.94 12.11 -12.68
N ASP A 41 6.36 12.25 -13.94
CA ASP A 41 6.15 11.20 -14.93
C ASP A 41 6.87 9.95 -14.40
N PRO A 42 6.13 8.89 -14.02
CA PRO A 42 6.75 7.70 -13.44
C PRO A 42 7.57 6.92 -14.48
N GLY A 43 7.46 7.26 -15.78
CA GLY A 43 8.09 6.49 -16.85
C GLY A 43 7.53 5.06 -16.95
N GLY A 44 8.20 4.21 -17.73
CA GLY A 44 7.81 2.80 -17.90
C GLY A 44 8.33 1.84 -16.83
N THR A 45 9.03 2.35 -15.81
CA THR A 45 9.69 1.53 -14.79
C THR A 45 8.78 1.32 -13.59
N LEU A 46 8.71 0.09 -13.09
CA LEU A 46 8.00 -0.23 -11.85
C LEU A 46 8.79 0.34 -10.66
N PHE A 47 8.12 1.13 -9.82
CA PHE A 47 8.70 1.63 -8.58
C PHE A 47 8.02 1.01 -7.37
N TRP A 48 8.72 1.06 -6.24
CA TRP A 48 8.19 0.66 -4.96
C TRP A 48 8.70 1.57 -3.85
N ILE A 49 7.90 1.74 -2.81
CA ILE A 49 8.22 2.48 -1.59
C ILE A 49 7.99 1.61 -0.36
N ARG A 50 8.59 2.01 0.77
CA ARG A 50 8.38 1.38 2.07
C ARG A 50 7.38 2.19 2.85
N MET A 51 6.41 1.50 3.43
CA MET A 51 5.40 2.12 4.27
C MET A 51 5.30 1.39 5.60
N VAL A 52 4.74 2.05 6.61
CA VAL A 52 4.37 1.43 7.87
C VAL A 52 2.87 1.55 8.07
N ILE A 53 2.23 0.44 8.46
CA ILE A 53 0.81 0.43 8.81
C ILE A 53 0.63 1.13 10.16
N LEU A 54 -0.31 2.08 10.20
CA LEU A 54 -0.62 2.88 11.37
C LEU A 54 -1.81 2.31 12.13
N ASP A 55 -1.84 2.54 13.43
CA ASP A 55 -3.05 2.36 14.22
C ASP A 55 -4.15 3.30 13.73
N ASP A 56 -5.38 2.79 13.75
CA ASP A 56 -6.55 3.55 13.32
C ASP A 56 -6.72 4.84 14.12
N ASP A 57 -6.57 4.77 15.45
CA ASP A 57 -6.63 5.92 16.35
C ASP A 57 -5.59 6.98 16.02
N TYR A 58 -4.38 6.55 15.68
CA TYR A 58 -3.30 7.47 15.33
C TYR A 58 -3.60 8.17 14.00
N CYS A 59 -4.07 7.43 13.00
CA CYS A 59 -4.41 7.96 11.69
C CYS A 59 -5.54 9.01 11.75
N VAL A 60 -6.64 8.67 12.42
CA VAL A 60 -7.81 9.56 12.53
C VAL A 60 -7.46 10.84 13.29
N LYS A 61 -6.66 10.73 14.37
CA LYS A 61 -6.24 11.88 15.18
C LYS A 61 -5.24 12.79 14.48
N ARG A 62 -4.27 12.23 13.76
CA ARG A 62 -3.16 12.98 13.15
C ARG A 62 -3.65 13.88 12.02
N ASP A 63 -4.44 13.31 11.11
CA ASP A 63 -4.75 13.98 9.84
C ASP A 63 -6.22 14.41 9.73
N GLY A 64 -7.05 14.13 10.76
CA GLY A 64 -8.49 14.40 10.72
C GLY A 64 -9.22 13.64 9.60
N ILE A 65 -8.61 12.56 9.10
CA ILE A 65 -9.10 11.81 7.95
C ILE A 65 -10.21 10.87 8.40
N TRP A 66 -11.31 10.88 7.64
CA TRP A 66 -12.37 9.89 7.75
C TRP A 66 -11.93 8.59 7.08
N LYS A 67 -12.00 7.48 7.83
CA LYS A 67 -11.67 6.13 7.36
C LYS A 67 -12.90 5.23 7.45
N ARG A 68 -13.13 4.35 6.47
CA ARG A 68 -14.12 3.26 6.55
C ARG A 68 -13.55 2.05 7.28
N GLU A 69 -14.42 1.17 7.78
CA GLU A 69 -14.00 -0.09 8.44
C GLU A 69 -13.19 -1.02 7.53
N THR A 70 -13.35 -0.89 6.21
CA THR A 70 -12.66 -1.70 5.19
C THR A 70 -11.35 -1.10 4.71
N GLU A 71 -10.92 0.03 5.28
CA GLU A 71 -9.72 0.76 4.89
C GLU A 71 -8.68 0.69 6.02
N PHE A 72 -7.42 0.98 5.72
CA PHE A 72 -6.37 1.18 6.73
C PHE A 72 -5.41 2.28 6.29
N CYS A 73 -4.65 2.79 7.26
CA CYS A 73 -3.69 3.84 6.98
C CYS A 73 -2.27 3.29 6.94
N ALA A 74 -1.49 3.78 5.97
CA ALA A 74 -0.07 3.55 5.94
C ALA A 74 0.66 4.86 5.67
N MET A 75 1.80 5.07 6.32
CA MET A 75 2.65 6.23 6.03
C MET A 75 3.94 5.80 5.34
N ASP A 76 4.42 6.63 4.43
CA ASP A 76 5.77 6.51 3.90
C ASP A 76 6.77 6.71 5.05
N ILE A 77 7.75 5.80 5.17
CA ILE A 77 8.81 5.93 6.19
C ILE A 77 9.91 6.91 5.73
N ASP A 78 10.03 7.12 4.42
CA ASP A 78 11.06 7.93 3.79
C ASP A 78 10.51 9.34 3.42
N GLY A 79 9.23 9.63 3.72
CA GLY A 79 8.54 10.88 3.38
C GLY A 79 7.40 11.28 4.33
N PRO A 80 6.82 12.50 4.23
CA PRO A 80 5.85 13.01 5.19
C PRO A 80 4.40 12.55 4.98
N SER A 81 4.11 11.74 3.96
CA SER A 81 2.73 11.46 3.53
C SER A 81 2.13 10.19 4.13
N CYS A 82 0.98 10.34 4.80
CA CYS A 82 0.03 9.27 5.08
C CYS A 82 -0.87 9.04 3.86
N ALA A 83 -1.17 7.79 3.54
CA ALA A 83 -2.17 7.40 2.55
C ALA A 83 -3.18 6.44 3.19
N VAL A 84 -4.46 6.61 2.82
CA VAL A 84 -5.55 5.70 3.19
C VAL A 84 -5.80 4.76 2.01
N TRP A 85 -5.86 3.46 2.30
CA TRP A 85 -6.02 2.39 1.31
C TRP A 85 -7.22 1.53 1.63
#